data_AF-A0A815UJZ5-F1
#
_entry.id   AF-A0A815UJZ5-F1
#
_cell.length_a   1.000
_cell.length_b   1.000
_cell.length_c   1.000
_cell.angle_alpha   90.00
_cell.angle_beta   90.00
_cell.angle_gamma   90.00
#
_symmetry.space_group_name_H-M   'P 1'
#
loop_
_entity.id
_entity.type
_entity.pdbx_description
1 polymer ?
#
loop_
_entity_poly.entity_id
_entity_poly.type
_entity_poly.pdbx_seq_one_letter_code
_entity_poly.pdbx_strand_id
1 'polypeptide(L)'
;MTVWYTFGNLIGFGADFEIKTASGRLLTAGLYLLCLVLVASYTANLASDLTISKSKNIISGIDDIKSGKILFNRIGILVGTASEEFYLREISSGSRNFYPLKSRQEIYDSLINNLIDVAFNDADVAEYMTNNIYCNATLIGDGFDKGVFGITTSKQWFYGQDLDVHILSLKESGDLDILRSKWFQVKICSDSSAASTAIGIESLIGLFIMFGVICILSLLLFAWEKRKICCKKCKKLDDDQKSLSDVSHY
;
A
#
# COMPACT_ATOMS: atom_id res chain seq x y z
N MET A 1 -41.69 4.09 8.00
CA MET A 1 -41.66 2.61 7.99
C MET A 1 -40.83 2.07 6.80
N THR A 2 -41.08 2.51 5.57
CA THR A 2 -40.34 2.06 4.37
C THR A 2 -38.86 2.47 4.34
N VAL A 3 -38.49 3.66 4.86
CA VAL A 3 -37.09 4.15 4.87
C VAL A 3 -36.18 3.27 5.75
N TRP A 4 -36.67 2.80 6.89
CA TRP A 4 -35.93 1.90 7.77
C TRP A 4 -35.70 0.54 7.11
N TYR A 5 -36.71 0.05 6.38
CA TYR A 5 -36.61 -1.18 5.61
C TYR A 5 -35.56 -1.08 4.49
N THR A 6 -35.56 -0.01 3.70
CA THR A 6 -34.54 0.19 2.66
C THR A 6 -33.13 0.34 3.24
N PHE A 7 -33.00 0.99 4.40
CA PHE A 7 -31.72 1.12 5.10
C PHE A 7 -31.18 -0.22 5.64
N GLY A 8 -32.05 -1.06 6.21
CA GLY A 8 -31.67 -2.41 6.67
C GLY A 8 -31.17 -3.30 5.52
N ASN A 9 -31.88 -3.28 4.38
CA ASN A 9 -31.45 -4.02 3.18
C ASN A 9 -30.09 -3.54 2.64
N LEU A 10 -29.80 -2.23 2.72
CA LEU A 10 -28.53 -1.67 2.27
C LEU A 10 -27.34 -2.12 3.11
N ILE A 11 -27.52 -2.24 4.43
CA ILE A 11 -26.45 -2.63 5.37
C ILE A 11 -26.36 -4.18 5.51
N GLY A 12 -27.32 -4.91 4.94
CA GLY A 12 -27.40 -6.36 5.05
C GLY A 12 -27.97 -6.85 6.39
N PHE A 13 -28.49 -5.94 7.22
CA PHE A 13 -29.28 -6.30 8.40
C PHE A 13 -30.71 -6.60 7.94
N GLY A 14 -31.07 -7.89 7.93
CA GLY A 14 -32.44 -8.33 7.64
C GLY A 14 -33.41 -7.71 8.63
N ALA A 15 -34.35 -6.89 8.13
CA ALA A 15 -35.44 -6.38 8.94
C ALA A 15 -36.59 -7.42 8.91
N ASP A 16 -37.08 -7.82 10.09
CA ASP A 16 -38.15 -8.82 10.29
C ASP A 16 -39.52 -8.35 9.76
N PHE A 17 -39.63 -8.18 8.44
CA PHE A 17 -40.86 -7.78 7.77
C PHE A 17 -41.19 -8.79 6.66
N GLU A 18 -42.26 -9.55 6.87
CA GLU A 18 -42.74 -10.53 5.91
C GLU A 18 -43.60 -9.86 4.83
N ILE A 19 -43.12 -9.87 3.58
CA ILE A 19 -43.83 -9.29 2.44
C ILE A 19 -44.84 -10.30 1.89
N LYS A 20 -46.13 -9.95 2.03
CA LYS A 20 -47.25 -10.83 1.70
C LYS A 20 -47.64 -10.84 0.20
N THR A 21 -47.26 -9.83 -0.57
CA THR A 21 -47.64 -9.65 -1.99
C THR A 21 -46.55 -10.08 -2.97
N ALA A 22 -46.92 -10.76 -4.07
CA ALA A 22 -45.98 -11.26 -5.09
C ALA A 22 -45.17 -10.14 -5.78
N SER A 23 -45.80 -9.01 -6.10
CA SER A 23 -45.13 -7.82 -6.67
C SER A 23 -44.08 -7.23 -5.72
N GLY A 24 -44.38 -7.22 -4.42
CA GLY A 24 -43.45 -6.76 -3.38
C GLY A 24 -42.20 -7.62 -3.29
N ARG A 25 -42.33 -8.95 -3.42
CA ARG A 25 -41.18 -9.87 -3.39
C ARG A 25 -40.23 -9.67 -4.57
N LEU A 26 -40.77 -9.39 -5.76
CA LEU A 26 -39.96 -9.10 -6.95
C LEU A 26 -39.19 -7.78 -6.79
N LEU A 27 -39.84 -6.73 -6.28
CA LEU A 27 -39.20 -5.45 -6.01
C LEU A 27 -38.06 -5.59 -4.99
N THR A 28 -38.26 -6.36 -3.93
CA THR A 28 -37.24 -6.56 -2.90
C THR A 28 -36.07 -7.39 -3.39
N ALA A 29 -36.31 -8.38 -4.26
CA ALA A 29 -35.22 -9.10 -4.93
C ALA A 29 -34.37 -8.15 -5.80
N GLY A 30 -35.01 -7.26 -6.56
CA GLY A 30 -34.32 -6.23 -7.34
C GLY A 30 -33.54 -5.23 -6.48
N LEU A 31 -34.12 -4.80 -5.35
CA LEU A 31 -33.45 -3.92 -4.39
C LEU A 31 -32.25 -4.60 -3.70
N TYR A 32 -32.34 -5.89 -3.38
CA TYR A 32 -31.22 -6.67 -2.85
C TYR A 32 -30.07 -6.74 -3.86
N LEU A 33 -30.37 -6.99 -5.13
CA LEU A 33 -29.38 -7.04 -6.20
C LEU A 33 -28.69 -5.67 -6.35
N LEU A 34 -29.47 -4.58 -6.36
CA LEU A 34 -28.92 -3.22 -6.41
C LEU A 34 -28.00 -2.92 -5.22
N CYS A 35 -28.41 -3.26 -4.00
CA CYS A 35 -27.60 -3.03 -2.80
C CYS A 35 -26.30 -3.84 -2.85
N LEU A 36 -26.34 -5.10 -3.31
CA LEU A 36 -25.17 -5.94 -3.48
C LEU A 36 -24.16 -5.29 -4.44
N VAL A 37 -24.62 -4.82 -5.61
CA VAL A 37 -23.76 -4.16 -6.60
C VAL A 37 -23.15 -2.86 -6.05
N LEU A 38 -23.91 -2.08 -5.29
CA LEU A 38 -23.40 -0.84 -4.66
C LEU A 38 -22.31 -1.13 -3.62
N VAL A 39 -22.55 -2.09 -2.72
CA VAL A 39 -21.57 -2.49 -1.69
C VAL A 39 -20.32 -3.07 -2.35
N ALA A 40 -20.48 -3.90 -3.39
CA ALA A 40 -19.36 -4.44 -4.16
C ALA A 40 -18.55 -3.33 -4.83
N SER A 41 -19.19 -2.34 -5.45
CA SER A 41 -18.51 -1.23 -6.12
C SER A 41 -17.77 -0.32 -5.14
N TYR A 42 -18.37 -0.04 -3.97
CA TYR A 42 -17.70 0.70 -2.91
C TYR A 42 -16.47 -0.06 -2.38
N THR A 43 -16.61 -1.37 -2.15
CA THR A 43 -15.51 -2.23 -1.71
C THR A 43 -14.40 -2.30 -2.75
N ALA A 44 -14.74 -2.36 -4.04
CA ALA A 44 -13.78 -2.35 -5.14
C ALA A 44 -13.02 -1.02 -5.25
N ASN A 45 -13.72 0.11 -5.14
CA ASN A 45 -13.09 1.43 -5.18
C ASN A 45 -12.15 1.63 -3.98
N LEU A 46 -12.59 1.24 -2.77
CA LEU A 46 -11.75 1.27 -1.58
C LEU A 46 -10.50 0.37 -1.74
N ALA A 47 -10.68 -0.85 -2.27
CA ALA A 47 -9.56 -1.76 -2.54
C ALA A 47 -8.59 -1.20 -3.59
N SER A 48 -9.10 -0.51 -4.61
CA SER A 48 -8.30 0.18 -5.62
C SER A 48 -7.48 1.31 -4.98
N ASP A 49 -8.09 2.15 -4.16
CA ASP A 49 -7.39 3.26 -3.49
C ASP A 49 -6.30 2.76 -2.53
N LEU A 50 -6.55 1.66 -1.82
CA LEU A 50 -5.55 1.00 -0.98
C LEU A 50 -4.38 0.46 -1.82
N THR A 51 -4.65 -0.10 -3.00
CA THR A 51 -3.63 -0.59 -3.91
C THR A 51 -2.81 0.56 -4.52
N ILE A 52 -3.47 1.64 -4.95
CA ILE A 52 -2.82 2.83 -5.53
C ILE A 52 -1.95 3.53 -4.48
N SER A 53 -2.42 3.67 -3.25
CA SER A 53 -1.65 4.30 -2.17
C SER A 53 -0.38 3.52 -1.85
N LYS A 54 -0.42 2.19 -1.95
CA LYS A 54 0.79 1.34 -1.86
C LYS A 54 1.73 1.55 -3.03
N SER A 55 1.21 1.70 -4.25
CA SER A 55 2.01 1.94 -5.46
C SER A 55 2.65 3.32 -5.51
N LYS A 56 1.98 4.39 -5.03
CA LYS A 56 2.48 5.77 -5.12
C LYS A 56 3.83 5.99 -4.40
N ASN A 57 4.06 5.24 -3.32
CA ASN A 57 5.30 5.29 -2.54
C ASN A 57 6.41 4.41 -3.09
N ILE A 58 6.11 3.55 -4.07
CA ILE A 58 7.10 2.71 -4.74
C ILE A 58 7.63 3.52 -5.93
N ILE A 59 8.94 3.68 -5.96
CA ILE A 59 9.64 4.26 -7.09
C ILE A 59 9.51 3.25 -8.23
N SER A 60 9.07 3.68 -9.40
CA SER A 60 8.79 2.75 -10.50
C SER A 60 10.02 2.51 -11.39
N GLY A 61 10.94 3.47 -11.44
CA GLY A 61 12.17 3.35 -12.22
C GLY A 61 12.92 4.67 -12.37
N ILE A 62 13.75 4.74 -13.39
CA ILE A 62 14.64 5.88 -13.64
C ILE A 62 13.91 7.19 -13.96
N ASP A 63 12.71 7.11 -14.56
CA ASP A 63 11.92 8.28 -14.94
C ASP A 63 11.40 9.06 -13.71
N ASP A 64 11.13 8.36 -12.60
CA ASP A 64 10.77 8.98 -11.32
C ASP A 64 11.94 9.80 -10.76
N ILE A 65 13.18 9.36 -10.98
CA ILE A 65 14.39 10.08 -10.59
C ILE A 65 14.58 11.31 -11.47
N LYS A 66 14.43 11.16 -12.80
CA LYS A 66 14.57 12.25 -13.77
C LYS A 66 13.49 13.33 -13.62
N SER A 67 12.28 12.95 -13.21
CA SER A 67 11.18 13.89 -12.94
C SER A 67 11.31 14.60 -11.58
N GLY A 68 12.29 14.24 -10.75
CA GLY A 68 12.54 14.91 -9.47
C GLY A 68 11.60 14.47 -8.34
N LYS A 69 11.01 13.26 -8.43
CA LYS A 69 10.16 12.69 -7.36
C LYS A 69 10.95 12.46 -6.06
N ILE A 70 12.28 12.28 -6.16
CA ILE A 70 13.19 12.02 -5.04
C ILE A 70 14.19 13.17 -4.93
N LEU A 71 14.51 13.59 -3.70
CA LEU A 71 15.59 14.56 -3.47
C LEU A 71 16.94 13.96 -3.86
N PHE A 72 17.78 14.75 -4.55
CA PHE A 72 19.11 14.30 -4.98
C PHE A 72 19.98 13.78 -3.82
N ASN A 73 19.90 14.36 -2.62
CA ASN A 73 20.65 13.90 -1.44
C ASN A 73 20.18 12.53 -0.87
N ARG A 74 19.07 11.98 -1.36
CA ARG A 74 18.56 10.65 -0.98
C ARG A 74 18.85 9.59 -2.06
N ILE A 75 19.62 9.96 -3.09
CA ILE A 75 20.11 9.07 -4.13
C ILE A 75 21.56 8.70 -3.80
N GLY A 76 21.81 7.43 -3.54
CA GLY A 76 23.15 6.90 -3.28
C GLY A 76 23.85 6.43 -4.54
N ILE A 77 25.08 6.89 -4.77
CA ILE A 77 25.88 6.44 -5.92
C ILE A 77 27.31 6.18 -5.47
N LEU A 78 27.85 5.03 -5.90
CA LEU A 78 29.22 4.63 -5.64
C LEU A 78 30.19 5.45 -6.51
N VAL A 79 31.06 6.23 -5.87
CA VAL A 79 31.99 7.13 -6.56
C VAL A 79 33.06 6.34 -7.33
N GLY A 80 33.40 6.80 -8.54
CA GLY A 80 34.41 6.18 -9.40
C GLY A 80 33.91 4.98 -10.20
N THR A 81 32.59 4.86 -10.38
CA THR A 81 31.97 3.74 -11.10
C THR A 81 31.19 4.21 -12.34
N ALA A 82 30.84 3.26 -13.22
CA ALA A 82 30.02 3.53 -14.39
C ALA A 82 28.66 4.16 -14.02
N SER A 83 28.10 3.81 -12.86
CA SER A 83 26.87 4.40 -12.32
C SER A 83 27.00 5.90 -12.07
N GLU A 84 28.16 6.37 -11.59
CA GLU A 84 28.43 7.80 -11.43
C GLU A 84 28.47 8.51 -12.78
N GLU A 85 29.19 7.93 -13.75
CA GLU A 85 29.29 8.50 -15.09
C GLU A 85 27.92 8.62 -15.77
N PHE A 86 27.10 7.56 -15.67
CA PHE A 86 25.72 7.57 -16.17
C PHE A 86 24.89 8.68 -15.51
N TYR A 87 24.93 8.80 -14.18
CA TYR A 87 24.16 9.80 -13.45
C TYR A 87 24.55 11.24 -13.83
N LEU A 88 25.86 11.50 -13.92
CA LEU A 88 26.38 12.80 -14.32
C LEU A 88 25.98 13.14 -15.76
N ARG A 89 25.97 12.16 -16.67
CA ARG A 89 25.60 12.35 -18.07
C ARG A 89 24.09 12.57 -18.26
N GLU A 90 23.26 11.72 -17.66
CA GLU A 90 21.83 11.59 -18.01
C GLU A 90 20.86 12.27 -17.05
N ILE A 91 21.27 12.55 -15.80
CA ILE A 91 20.35 13.03 -14.76
C ILE A 91 20.75 14.42 -14.26
N SER A 92 22.01 14.57 -13.88
CA SER A 92 22.46 15.76 -13.16
C SER A 92 23.24 16.76 -14.01
N SER A 93 23.40 16.48 -15.32
CA SER A 93 24.11 17.33 -16.27
C SER A 93 25.49 17.79 -15.76
N GLY A 94 26.23 16.87 -15.13
CA GLY A 94 27.58 17.09 -14.58
C GLY A 94 27.64 17.51 -13.11
N SER A 95 26.51 17.69 -12.41
CA SER A 95 26.51 18.08 -10.99
C SER A 95 26.57 16.87 -10.04
N ARG A 96 27.45 16.92 -9.03
CA ARG A 96 27.55 15.90 -7.96
C ARG A 96 26.64 16.27 -6.78
N ASN A 97 25.34 16.17 -6.98
CA ASN A 97 24.29 16.48 -5.98
C ASN A 97 23.73 15.23 -5.26
N PHE A 98 24.30 14.05 -5.53
CA PHE A 98 23.92 12.77 -4.93
C PHE A 98 24.69 12.48 -3.63
N TYR A 99 24.22 11.49 -2.86
CA TYR A 99 24.91 10.99 -1.67
C TYR A 99 26.09 10.07 -2.08
N PRO A 100 27.35 10.46 -1.82
CA PRO A 100 28.51 9.73 -2.30
C PRO A 100 28.78 8.50 -1.42
N LEU A 101 28.76 7.32 -2.02
CA LEU A 101 29.08 6.05 -1.37
C LEU A 101 30.51 5.62 -1.75
N LYS A 102 31.20 4.97 -0.81
CA LYS A 102 32.59 4.51 -0.99
C LYS A 102 32.71 3.01 -1.14
N SER A 103 31.77 2.24 -0.59
CA SER A 103 31.78 0.78 -0.64
C SER A 103 30.42 0.21 -1.05
N ARG A 104 30.45 -0.99 -1.65
CA ARG A 104 29.22 -1.72 -1.99
C ARG A 104 28.40 -2.12 -0.76
N GLN A 105 29.03 -2.38 0.38
CA GLN A 105 28.30 -2.67 1.62
C GLN A 105 27.56 -1.44 2.15
N GLU A 106 28.22 -0.26 2.05
CA GLU A 106 27.65 1.01 2.47
C GLU A 106 26.36 1.37 1.71
N ILE A 107 26.21 0.88 0.47
CA ILE A 107 24.97 1.00 -0.30
C ILE A 107 23.80 0.42 0.50
N TYR A 108 23.91 -0.84 0.91
CA TYR A 108 22.82 -1.54 1.59
C TYR A 108 22.64 -1.06 3.03
N ASP A 109 23.72 -0.74 3.73
CA ASP A 109 23.65 -0.20 5.09
C ASP A 109 22.95 1.17 5.09
N SER A 110 23.22 2.02 4.09
CA SER A 110 22.58 3.33 3.97
C SER A 110 21.10 3.23 3.60
N LEU A 111 20.71 2.24 2.79
CA LEU A 111 19.32 1.93 2.48
C LEU A 111 18.56 1.45 3.72
N ILE A 112 19.13 0.52 4.49
CA ILE A 112 18.49 -0.03 5.69
C ILE A 112 18.35 1.03 6.78
N ASN A 113 19.35 1.91 6.92
CA ASN A 113 19.32 3.01 7.88
C ASN A 113 18.47 4.21 7.44
N ASN A 114 17.75 4.12 6.31
CA ASN A 114 16.93 5.20 5.73
C ASN A 114 17.69 6.53 5.47
N LEU A 115 19.01 6.44 5.24
CA LEU A 115 19.83 7.59 4.85
C LEU A 115 19.59 7.96 3.39
N ILE A 116 19.44 6.94 2.54
CA ILE A 116 19.12 7.04 1.11
C ILE A 116 17.86 6.22 0.83
N ASP A 117 17.08 6.65 -0.16
CA ASP A 117 15.89 5.94 -0.61
C ASP A 117 16.19 4.99 -1.80
N VAL A 118 17.17 5.35 -2.62
CA VAL A 118 17.55 4.60 -3.83
C VAL A 118 19.06 4.58 -3.96
N ALA A 119 19.59 3.47 -4.49
CA ALA A 119 20.97 3.40 -4.92
C ALA A 119 21.10 2.82 -6.32
N PHE A 120 22.10 3.29 -7.06
CA PHE A 120 22.45 2.76 -8.38
C PHE A 120 23.42 1.58 -8.24
N ASN A 121 23.13 0.47 -8.89
CA ASN A 121 23.98 -0.72 -8.89
C ASN A 121 23.75 -1.56 -10.15
N ASP A 122 24.71 -2.44 -10.47
CA ASP A 122 24.59 -3.37 -11.60
C ASP A 122 23.50 -4.40 -11.34
N ALA A 123 22.65 -4.67 -12.34
CA ALA A 123 21.46 -5.50 -12.18
C ALA A 123 21.75 -6.88 -11.60
N ASP A 124 22.72 -7.62 -12.16
CA ASP A 124 23.06 -8.97 -11.69
C ASP A 124 23.63 -8.97 -10.26
N VAL A 125 24.41 -7.94 -9.90
CA VAL A 125 24.99 -7.80 -8.55
C VAL A 125 23.89 -7.45 -7.56
N ALA A 126 23.01 -6.51 -7.90
CA ALA A 126 21.88 -6.12 -7.07
C ALA A 126 20.92 -7.30 -6.86
N GLU A 127 20.57 -8.02 -7.93
CA GLU A 127 19.72 -9.22 -7.86
C GLU A 127 20.30 -10.26 -6.90
N TYR A 128 21.60 -10.56 -7.02
CA TYR A 128 22.26 -11.50 -6.12
C TYR A 128 22.23 -11.03 -4.66
N MET A 129 22.63 -9.78 -4.42
CA MET A 129 22.76 -9.24 -3.06
C MET A 129 21.39 -9.14 -2.36
N THR A 130 20.36 -8.71 -3.08
CA THR A 130 18.99 -8.61 -2.55
C THR A 130 18.35 -9.98 -2.31
N ASN A 131 18.58 -10.96 -3.19
CA ASN A 131 17.99 -12.30 -3.04
C ASN A 131 18.71 -13.19 -2.02
N ASN A 132 19.95 -12.86 -1.64
CA ASN A 132 20.77 -13.75 -0.80
C ASN A 132 21.27 -13.14 0.51
N ILE A 133 21.51 -11.83 0.57
CA ILE A 133 22.16 -11.19 1.72
C ILE A 133 21.22 -10.16 2.36
N TYR A 134 20.66 -9.27 1.55
CA TYR A 134 19.87 -8.13 2.00
C TYR A 134 18.40 -8.29 1.63
N CYS A 135 17.70 -9.21 2.31
CA CYS A 135 16.29 -9.54 2.03
C CYS A 135 15.31 -8.36 2.25
N ASN A 136 15.72 -7.31 2.96
CA ASN A 136 14.90 -6.12 3.20
C ASN A 136 15.00 -5.09 2.07
N ALA A 137 15.97 -5.25 1.17
CA ALA A 137 16.06 -4.41 -0.03
C ALA A 137 15.17 -4.99 -1.12
N THR A 138 14.78 -4.16 -2.09
CA THR A 138 14.06 -4.61 -3.29
C THR A 138 14.71 -3.99 -4.51
N LEU A 139 14.78 -4.77 -5.59
CA LEU A 139 15.22 -4.26 -6.88
C LEU A 139 14.04 -3.50 -7.52
N ILE A 140 14.32 -2.31 -8.06
CA ILE A 140 13.30 -1.40 -8.60
C ILE A 140 13.64 -1.02 -10.04
N GLY A 141 12.61 -1.08 -10.89
CA GLY A 141 12.67 -0.65 -12.28
C GLY A 141 13.33 -1.66 -13.21
N ASP A 142 13.22 -1.36 -14.50
CA ASP A 142 13.93 -2.10 -15.55
C ASP A 142 15.35 -1.54 -15.75
N GLY A 143 16.22 -2.35 -16.33
CA GLY A 143 17.59 -1.93 -16.67
C GLY A 143 17.58 -0.70 -17.59
N PHE A 144 18.13 0.41 -17.10
CA PHE A 144 18.11 1.72 -17.78
C PHE A 144 19.39 2.00 -18.59
N ASP A 145 20.50 1.36 -18.26
CA ASP A 145 21.76 1.46 -18.99
C ASP A 145 22.26 0.06 -19.34
N LYS A 146 22.47 -0.20 -20.63
CA LYS A 146 22.87 -1.53 -21.12
C LYS A 146 24.39 -1.62 -21.13
N GLY A 147 24.95 -1.94 -19.96
CA GLY A 147 26.35 -2.33 -19.81
C GLY A 147 26.56 -3.82 -20.09
N VAL A 148 27.77 -4.19 -20.50
CA VAL A 148 28.20 -5.59 -20.64
C VAL A 148 29.52 -5.77 -19.91
N PHE A 149 29.65 -6.85 -19.13
CA PHE A 149 30.93 -7.23 -18.54
C PHE A 149 31.85 -7.82 -19.60
N GLY A 150 33.08 -7.32 -19.66
CA GLY A 150 34.11 -7.79 -20.57
C GLY A 150 35.42 -8.05 -19.86
N ILE A 151 36.20 -8.98 -20.39
CA ILE A 151 37.57 -9.21 -19.95
C ILE A 151 38.48 -8.33 -20.80
N THR A 152 39.22 -7.43 -20.16
CA THR A 152 40.16 -6.54 -20.85
C THR A 152 41.55 -7.15 -20.86
N THR A 153 42.15 -7.25 -22.05
CA THR A 153 43.51 -7.77 -22.23
C THR A 153 44.44 -6.67 -22.76
N SER A 154 45.76 -6.88 -22.69
CA SER A 154 46.72 -5.94 -23.27
C SER A 154 46.53 -5.84 -24.78
N LYS A 155 46.77 -4.65 -25.34
CA LYS A 155 46.73 -4.43 -26.78
C LYS A 155 47.69 -5.39 -27.48
N GLN A 156 47.20 -6.10 -28.49
CA GLN A 156 47.95 -7.11 -29.27
C GLN A 156 48.42 -8.32 -28.46
N TRP A 157 47.69 -8.73 -27.43
CA TRP A 157 47.98 -9.97 -26.73
C TRP A 157 47.81 -11.19 -27.65
N PHE A 158 48.84 -12.02 -27.72
CA PHE A 158 48.92 -13.17 -28.64
C PHE A 158 47.74 -14.14 -28.52
N TYR A 159 47.21 -14.35 -27.31
CA TYR A 159 46.09 -15.26 -27.05
C TYR A 159 44.72 -14.58 -27.02
N GLY A 160 44.60 -13.30 -27.42
CA GLY A 160 43.33 -12.59 -27.38
C GLY A 160 42.25 -13.28 -28.22
N GLN A 161 42.60 -13.69 -29.43
CA GLN A 161 41.67 -14.37 -30.33
C GLN A 161 41.28 -15.76 -29.82
N ASP A 162 42.24 -16.53 -29.29
CA ASP A 162 41.97 -17.85 -28.72
C ASP A 162 41.03 -17.75 -27.50
N LEU A 163 41.23 -16.75 -26.64
CA LEU A 163 40.36 -16.49 -25.50
C LEU A 163 38.92 -16.21 -25.95
N ASP A 164 38.73 -15.34 -26.95
CA ASP A 164 37.41 -14.99 -27.46
C ASP A 164 36.68 -16.20 -28.03
N VAL A 165 37.39 -17.05 -28.80
CA VAL A 165 36.82 -18.29 -29.36
C VAL A 165 36.40 -19.25 -28.24
N HIS A 166 37.21 -19.38 -27.19
CA HIS A 166 36.85 -20.23 -26.06
C HIS A 166 35.67 -19.69 -25.25
N ILE A 167 35.57 -18.37 -25.06
CA ILE A 167 34.41 -17.75 -24.40
C ILE A 167 33.14 -17.96 -25.22
N LEU A 168 33.22 -17.82 -26.55
CA LEU A 168 32.10 -18.10 -27.45
C LEU A 168 31.68 -19.57 -27.36
N SER A 169 32.64 -20.50 -27.37
CA SER A 169 32.36 -21.93 -27.23
C SER A 169 31.66 -22.25 -25.90
N LEU A 170 32.04 -21.61 -24.78
CA LEU A 170 31.38 -21.78 -23.48
C LEU A 170 29.96 -21.21 -23.45
N LYS A 171 29.70 -20.18 -24.26
CA LYS A 171 28.37 -19.60 -24.43
C LYS A 171 27.48 -20.50 -25.28
N GLU A 172 28.00 -21.01 -26.39
CA GLU A 172 27.28 -21.91 -27.31
C GLU A 172 26.98 -23.27 -26.69
N SER A 173 27.89 -23.80 -25.85
CA SER A 173 27.65 -25.05 -25.10
C SER A 173 26.63 -24.90 -23.98
N GLY A 174 26.31 -23.67 -23.56
CA GLY A 174 25.45 -23.39 -22.41
C GLY A 174 26.15 -23.51 -21.05
N ASP A 175 27.47 -23.72 -21.02
CA ASP A 175 28.22 -23.84 -19.76
C ASP A 175 28.14 -22.57 -18.91
N LEU A 176 28.12 -21.39 -19.56
CA LEU A 176 27.92 -20.12 -18.85
C LEU A 176 26.53 -20.02 -18.20
N ASP A 177 25.49 -20.58 -18.82
CA ASP A 177 24.14 -20.59 -18.25
C ASP A 177 24.05 -21.53 -17.04
N ILE A 178 24.78 -22.65 -17.08
CA ILE A 178 24.93 -23.56 -15.92
C ILE A 178 25.63 -22.83 -14.77
N LEU A 179 26.69 -22.06 -15.05
CA LEU A 179 27.35 -21.25 -14.03
C LEU A 179 26.43 -20.15 -13.49
N ARG A 180 25.67 -19.47 -14.35
CA ARG A 180 24.70 -18.45 -13.94
C ARG A 180 23.65 -19.04 -13.00
N SER A 181 23.03 -20.16 -13.38
CA SER A 181 22.02 -20.81 -12.53
C SER A 181 22.59 -21.25 -11.19
N LYS A 182 23.80 -21.83 -11.18
CA LYS A 182 24.48 -22.29 -9.96
C LYS A 182 24.77 -21.16 -8.98
N TRP A 183 25.22 -20.00 -9.46
CA TRP A 183 25.70 -18.91 -8.59
C TRP A 183 24.67 -17.81 -8.33
N PHE A 184 23.76 -17.52 -9.28
CA PHE A 184 22.85 -16.38 -9.20
C PHE A 184 21.38 -16.77 -8.94
N GLN A 185 20.94 -17.99 -9.28
CA GLN A 185 19.52 -18.38 -9.11
C GLN A 185 19.19 -19.03 -7.76
N VAL A 186 20.20 -19.21 -6.89
CA VAL A 186 19.93 -19.57 -5.49
C VAL A 186 19.30 -18.35 -4.81
N LYS A 187 18.09 -18.51 -4.27
CA LYS A 187 17.42 -17.51 -3.44
C LYS A 187 17.42 -18.01 -2.00
N ILE A 188 18.20 -17.37 -1.13
CA ILE A 188 18.23 -17.65 0.31
C ILE A 188 17.09 -16.92 1.00
N CYS A 189 16.80 -15.69 0.57
CA CYS A 189 15.64 -14.95 1.03
C CYS A 189 14.37 -15.65 0.54
N SER A 190 13.50 -16.03 1.48
CA SER A 190 12.12 -16.39 1.10
C SER A 190 11.41 -15.16 0.55
N ASP A 191 10.43 -15.34 -0.33
CA ASP A 191 9.50 -14.29 -0.77
C ASP A 191 8.59 -13.86 0.41
N SER A 192 9.17 -13.37 1.49
CA SER A 192 8.49 -12.76 2.63
C SER A 192 7.98 -11.35 2.30
N SER A 193 8.09 -10.93 1.04
CA SER A 193 7.52 -9.70 0.48
C SER A 193 6.00 -9.77 0.34
N ALA A 194 5.39 -10.95 0.54
CA ALA A 194 3.96 -11.07 0.84
C ALA A 194 3.69 -10.97 2.35
N ALA A 195 4.43 -10.14 3.08
CA ALA A 195 3.89 -9.50 4.26
C ALA A 195 2.72 -8.64 3.78
N SER A 196 1.56 -9.29 3.67
CA SER A 196 0.27 -8.66 3.56
C SER A 196 0.25 -7.56 4.60
N THR A 197 0.38 -6.32 4.14
CA THR A 197 0.31 -5.12 4.98
C THR A 197 -1.12 -5.12 5.51
N ALA A 198 -1.28 -5.80 6.63
CA ALA A 198 -2.55 -5.93 7.32
C ALA A 198 -3.02 -4.51 7.63
N ILE A 199 -4.31 -4.27 7.40
CA ILE A 199 -4.92 -2.97 7.70
C ILE A 199 -4.70 -2.72 9.20
N GLY A 200 -3.86 -1.74 9.52
CA GLY A 200 -3.55 -1.38 10.89
C GLY A 200 -4.73 -0.70 11.57
N ILE A 201 -4.79 -0.81 12.90
CA ILE A 201 -5.84 -0.18 13.72
C ILE A 201 -5.88 1.34 13.51
N GLU A 202 -4.73 1.95 13.17
CA GLU A 202 -4.61 3.37 12.85
C GLU A 202 -5.51 3.79 11.67
N SER A 203 -5.67 2.93 10.67
CA SER A 203 -6.55 3.20 9.53
C SER A 203 -8.05 3.08 9.88
N LEU A 204 -8.38 2.45 11.00
CA LEU A 204 -9.75 2.20 11.46
C LEU A 204 -10.19 3.13 12.59
N ILE A 205 -9.28 3.95 13.15
CA ILE A 205 -9.58 4.81 14.30
C ILE A 205 -10.73 5.80 14.04
N GLY A 206 -10.83 6.31 12.80
CA GLY A 206 -11.91 7.19 12.40
C GLY A 206 -13.29 6.52 12.51
N LEU A 207 -13.39 5.22 12.20
CA LEU A 207 -14.63 4.46 12.32
C LEU A 207 -15.04 4.31 13.80
N PHE A 208 -14.08 4.02 14.68
CA PHE A 208 -14.33 3.90 16.12
C PHE A 208 -14.78 5.22 16.75
N ILE A 209 -14.18 6.35 16.35
CA ILE A 209 -14.58 7.67 16.83
C ILE A 209 -16.02 7.98 16.40
N MET A 210 -16.35 7.73 15.13
CA MET A 210 -17.71 7.97 14.61
C MET A 210 -18.75 7.13 15.35
N PHE A 211 -18.45 5.85 15.61
CA PHE A 211 -19.32 4.99 16.42
C PHE A 211 -19.52 5.55 17.83
N GLY A 212 -18.44 5.99 18.49
CA GLY A 212 -18.52 6.60 19.82
C GLY A 212 -19.42 7.84 19.86
N VAL A 213 -19.30 8.73 18.87
CA VAL A 213 -20.14 9.94 18.77
C VAL A 213 -21.62 9.59 18.62
N ILE A 214 -21.94 8.60 17.77
CA ILE A 214 -23.32 8.14 17.56
C ILE A 214 -23.90 7.54 18.85
N CYS A 215 -23.13 6.73 19.58
CA CYS A 215 -23.55 6.19 20.86
C CYS A 215 -23.87 7.28 21.90
N ILE A 216 -23.02 8.30 21.99
CA ILE A 216 -23.24 9.43 22.92
C ILE A 216 -24.50 10.21 22.54
N LEU A 217 -24.68 10.53 21.25
CA LEU A 217 -25.89 11.19 20.75
C LEU A 217 -27.16 10.39 21.07
N SER A 218 -27.12 9.07 20.89
CA SER A 218 -28.23 8.17 21.22
C SER A 218 -28.57 8.21 22.72
N LEU A 219 -27.56 8.15 23.60
CA LEU A 219 -27.75 8.24 25.05
C LEU A 219 -28.33 9.61 25.47
N LEU A 220 -27.87 10.70 24.84
CA LEU A 220 -28.39 12.05 25.10
C LEU A 220 -29.85 12.19 24.67
N LEU A 221 -30.22 11.68 23.49
CA LEU A 221 -31.61 11.67 23.03
C LEU A 221 -32.51 10.85 23.95
N PHE A 222 -32.06 9.65 24.34
CA PHE A 222 -32.79 8.80 25.28
C PHE A 222 -32.99 9.49 26.64
N ALA A 223 -31.93 10.10 27.18
CA ALA A 223 -32.01 10.84 28.43
C ALA A 223 -32.95 12.05 28.32
N TRP A 224 -32.94 12.75 27.19
CA TRP A 224 -33.82 13.89 26.94
C TRP A 224 -35.29 13.49 26.82
N GLU A 225 -35.60 12.39 26.13
CA GLU A 225 -36.95 11.85 26.06
C GLU A 225 -37.45 11.40 27.42
N LYS A 226 -36.61 10.70 28.20
CA LYS A 226 -36.95 10.31 29.58
C LYS A 226 -37.17 11.51 30.48
N ARG A 227 -36.34 12.56 30.38
CA ARG A 227 -36.55 13.84 31.09
C ARG A 227 -37.86 14.50 30.69
N LYS A 228 -38.20 14.56 29.39
CA LYS A 228 -39.49 15.08 28.92
C LYS A 228 -40.68 14.29 29.46
N ILE A 229 -40.58 12.96 29.51
CA ILE A 229 -41.64 12.10 30.06
C ILE A 229 -41.78 12.30 31.56
N CYS A 230 -40.68 12.38 32.32
CA CYS A 230 -40.72 12.70 33.76
C CYS A 230 -41.29 14.09 34.03
N CYS A 231 -40.87 15.13 33.30
CA CYS A 231 -41.43 16.47 33.45
C CYS A 231 -42.92 16.54 33.12
N LYS A 232 -43.39 15.82 32.08
CA LYS A 232 -44.82 15.70 31.79
C LYS A 232 -45.59 14.97 32.89
N LYS A 233 -45.00 13.95 33.51
CA LYS A 233 -45.62 13.18 34.59
C LYS A 233 -45.67 13.96 35.91
N CYS A 234 -44.63 14.73 36.23
CA CYS A 234 -44.63 15.67 37.36
C CYS A 234 -45.68 16.77 37.19
N LYS A 235 -45.80 17.35 35.99
CA LYS A 235 -46.82 18.38 35.73
C LYS A 235 -48.25 17.84 35.85
N LYS A 236 -48.48 16.59 35.42
CA LYS A 236 -49.78 15.92 35.56
C LYS A 236 -50.15 15.60 37.02
N LEU A 237 -49.18 15.20 37.84
CA LEU A 237 -49.40 14.99 39.28
C LEU A 237 -49.70 16.29 40.03
N ASP A 238 -49.09 17.41 39.63
CA ASP A 238 -49.36 18.74 40.19
C ASP A 238 -50.77 19.24 39.82
N ASP A 239 -51.20 19.00 38.57
CA ASP A 239 -52.55 19.34 38.10
C ASP A 239 -53.64 18.46 38.77
N ASP A 240 -53.38 17.15 38.95
CA ASP A 240 -54.31 16.23 39.64
C ASP A 240 -54.46 16.60 41.13
N GLN A 241 -53.39 17.03 41.80
CA GLN A 241 -53.42 17.43 43.22
C GLN A 241 -54.15 18.77 43.43
N LYS A 242 -54.09 19.69 42.46
CA LYS A 242 -54.83 20.95 42.46
C LYS A 242 -56.34 20.75 42.25
N SER A 243 -56.73 19.75 41.45
CA SER A 243 -58.14 19.39 41.27
C SER A 243 -58.77 18.74 42.52
N LEU A 244 -57.99 17.97 43.30
CA LEU A 244 -58.45 17.38 44.56
C LEU A 244 -58.62 18.41 45.69
N SER A 245 -57.79 19.46 45.72
CA SER A 245 -57.94 20.55 46.71
C SER A 245 -59.16 21.43 46.45
N ASP A 246 -59.59 21.60 45.21
CA ASP A 246 -60.78 22.40 44.87
C ASP A 246 -62.09 21.67 45.18
N VAL A 247 -62.11 20.33 45.17
CA VAL A 247 -63.28 19.52 45.56
C VAL A 247 -63.47 19.43 47.09
N SER A 248 -62.40 19.62 47.87
CA SER A 248 -62.49 19.59 49.35
C SER A 248 -63.00 20.91 49.96
N HIS A 249 -63.23 21.95 49.16
CA HIS A 249 -63.67 23.28 49.60
C HIS A 249 -65.16 23.59 49.35
N TYR A 250 -65.96 22.58 48.99
CA TYR A 250 -67.42 22.66 48.92
C TYR A 250 -68.10 21.79 49.97
#